data_AF-W4EUH1-F1
#
_entry.id   AF-W4EUH1-F1
#
_cell.length_a   1.000
_cell.length_b   1.000
_cell.length_c   1.000
_cell.angle_alpha   90.00
_cell.angle_beta   90.00
_cell.angle_gamma   90.00
#
_symmetry.space_group_name_H-M   'P 1'
#
loop_
_entity.id
_entity.type
_entity.pdbx_description
1 polymer ?
#
loop_
_entity_poly.entity_id
_entity_poly.type
_entity_poly.pdbx_seq_one_letter_code
_entity_poly.pdbx_strand_id
1 'polypeptide(L)' 'MSEKVKVSREVAEALDKLSKDDEWTQNYNLIKHAKQFSGNGICMKANWSDEFKILNTLQPITYAKCLILGYEIKGVNA' A
#
# COMPACT_ATOMS: atom_id res chain seq x y z
N MET A 1 14.62 5.95 14.83
CA MET A 1 14.37 6.01 13.37
C MET A 1 13.44 4.87 13.03
N SER A 2 12.25 5.13 12.49
CA SER A 2 11.33 4.07 12.08
C SER A 2 11.89 3.37 10.83
N GLU A 3 11.96 2.03 10.86
CA GLU A 3 12.43 1.23 9.72
C GLU A 3 11.43 1.31 8.56
N LYS A 4 11.93 1.50 7.34
CA LYS A 4 11.11 1.50 6.12
C LYS A 4 10.48 0.13 5.90
N VAL A 5 9.29 0.09 5.29
CA VAL A 5 8.63 -1.18 4.98
C VAL A 5 9.28 -1.84 3.77
N LYS A 6 9.75 -3.07 3.93
CA LYS A 6 10.30 -3.88 2.84
C LYS A 6 9.20 -4.49 1.99
N VAL A 7 9.07 -4.07 0.73
CA VAL A 7 8.00 -4.49 -0.19
C VAL A 7 8.57 -5.14 -1.46
N SER A 8 7.74 -5.82 -2.26
CA SER A 8 8.15 -6.29 -3.59
C SER A 8 8.30 -5.11 -4.56
N ARG A 9 9.00 -5.34 -5.68
CA ARG A 9 9.15 -4.34 -6.75
C ARG A 9 7.80 -3.87 -7.30
N GLU A 10 6.88 -4.80 -7.57
CA GLU A 10 5.55 -4.49 -8.11
C GLU A 10 4.72 -3.62 -7.15
N VAL A 11 4.83 -3.87 -5.83
CA VAL A 11 4.19 -3.03 -4.81
C VAL A 11 4.80 -1.64 -4.79
N ALA A 12 6.14 -1.53 -4.85
CA ALA A 12 6.82 -0.23 -4.90
C ALA A 12 6.39 0.60 -6.12
N GLU A 13 6.36 -0.02 -7.31
CA GLU A 13 5.94 0.62 -8.55
C GLU A 13 4.47 1.07 -8.51
N ALA A 14 3.57 0.27 -7.92
CA ALA A 14 2.18 0.64 -7.72
C ALA A 14 2.03 1.80 -6.71
N LEU A 15 2.82 1.82 -5.64
CA LEU A 15 2.84 2.91 -4.66
C LEU A 15 3.42 4.21 -5.26
N ASP A 16 4.40 4.12 -6.17
CA ASP A 16 4.96 5.29 -6.86
C ASP A 16 3.98 5.96 -7.83
N LYS A 17 3.05 5.17 -8.40
CA LYS A 17 1.97 5.67 -9.27
C LYS A 17 0.81 6.31 -8.53
N LEU A 18 0.69 6.11 -7.21
CA LEU A 18 -0.28 6.86 -6.41
C LEU A 18 0.15 8.32 -6.44
N SER A 19 -0.73 9.23 -6.89
CA SER A 19 -0.45 10.66 -6.86
C SER A 19 -0.09 11.08 -5.43
N LYS A 20 1.17 11.52 -5.24
CA LYS A 20 1.73 11.89 -3.94
C LYS A 20 1.47 13.35 -3.60
N ASP A 21 0.86 14.10 -4.51
CA ASP A 21 0.80 15.57 -4.48
C ASP A 21 -0.27 16.13 -3.54
N ASP A 22 -1.13 15.27 -2.97
CA ASP A 22 -2.17 15.69 -2.05
C ASP A 22 -2.30 14.73 -0.86
N GLU A 23 -2.08 15.26 0.34
CA GLU A 23 -2.30 14.57 1.62
C GLU A 23 -3.74 14.03 1.72
N TRP A 24 -4.71 14.72 1.13
CA TRP A 24 -6.08 14.26 1.03
C TRP A 24 -6.20 13.01 0.15
N THR A 25 -5.46 12.94 -0.96
CA THR A 25 -5.44 11.77 -1.85
C THR A 25 -4.81 10.56 -1.14
N GLN A 26 -3.75 10.78 -0.36
CA GLN A 26 -3.14 9.72 0.46
C GLN A 26 -4.11 9.21 1.54
N ASN A 27 -4.76 10.11 2.28
CA ASN A 27 -5.74 9.75 3.30
C ASN A 27 -6.99 9.07 2.72
N TYR A 28 -7.49 9.55 1.58
CA TYR A 28 -8.60 8.92 0.87
C TYR A 28 -8.25 7.50 0.40
N ASN A 29 -7.06 7.31 -0.17
CA ASN A 29 -6.57 5.99 -0.58
C ASN A 29 -6.40 5.05 0.62
N LEU A 30 -5.91 5.55 1.76
CA LEU A 30 -5.81 4.78 2.99
C LEU A 30 -7.19 4.33 3.50
N ILE A 31 -8.16 5.25 3.57
CA ILE A 31 -9.53 4.93 4.01
C ILE A 31 -10.18 3.94 3.04
N LYS A 32 -10.04 4.15 1.73
CA LYS A 32 -10.58 3.25 0.70
C LYS A 32 -9.97 1.86 0.80
N HIS A 33 -8.66 1.78 1.01
CA HIS A 33 -7.95 0.52 1.21
C HIS A 33 -8.43 -0.17 2.49
N ALA A 34 -8.52 0.54 3.63
CA ALA A 34 -9.02 -0.03 4.88
C ALA A 34 -10.48 -0.52 4.77
N LYS A 35 -11.36 0.20 4.06
CA LYS A 35 -12.75 -0.22 3.78
C LYS A 35 -12.86 -1.51 2.97
N GLN A 36 -11.81 -1.89 2.24
CA GLN A 36 -11.78 -3.17 1.52
C GLN A 36 -11.45 -4.34 2.42
N PHE A 37 -11.08 -4.12 3.69
CA PHE A 37 -10.81 -5.18 4.64
C PHE A 37 -11.86 -5.20 5.76
N SER A 38 -12.17 -6.39 6.26
CA SER A 38 -12.97 -6.54 7.48
C SER A 38 -12.15 -6.10 8.70
N GLY A 39 -12.82 -5.89 9.84
CA GLY A 39 -12.14 -5.60 11.12
C GLY A 39 -11.13 -6.67 11.55
N ASN A 40 -11.16 -7.86 10.95
CA ASN A 40 -10.22 -8.96 11.19
C ASN A 40 -9.10 -9.03 10.12
N GLY A 41 -8.98 -8.03 9.24
CA GLY A 41 -7.93 -7.95 8.24
C GLY A 41 -8.11 -8.87 7.03
N ILE A 42 -9.33 -9.36 6.77
CA ILE A 42 -9.65 -10.17 5.58
C ILE A 42 -10.10 -9.24 4.46
N CYS A 43 -9.55 -9.38 3.25
CA CYS A 43 -9.97 -8.60 2.08
C CYS A 43 -11.37 -9.01 1.62
N MET A 44 -12.28 -8.05 1.56
CA MET A 44 -13.72 -8.21 1.31
C MET A 44 -14.15 -7.76 -0.10
N LYS A 45 -13.34 -6.96 -0.83
CA LYS A 45 -13.63 -6.48 -2.20
C LYS A 45 -12.36 -6.18 -3.01
N ALA A 46 -12.32 -6.64 -4.27
CA ALA A 46 -11.22 -6.40 -5.20
C ALA A 46 -11.58 -5.37 -6.29
N ASN A 47 -11.70 -4.08 -5.94
CA ASN A 47 -12.08 -3.03 -6.91
C ASN A 47 -11.03 -1.90 -6.98
N TRP A 48 -9.83 -2.25 -7.44
CA TRP A 48 -8.86 -1.28 -7.96
C TRP A 48 -8.85 -1.36 -9.49
N SER A 49 -8.43 -0.27 -10.16
CA SER A 49 -7.93 -0.39 -11.53
C SER A 49 -6.83 -1.45 -11.54
N ASP A 50 -6.73 -2.24 -12.61
CA ASP A 50 -5.81 -3.38 -12.70
C ASP A 50 -4.37 -3.02 -12.27
N GLU A 51 -3.96 -1.77 -12.50
CA GLU A 51 -2.65 -1.23 -12.16
C GLU A 51 -2.31 -1.20 -10.66
N PHE A 52 -3.30 -1.22 -9.77
CA PHE A 52 -3.10 -1.14 -8.31
C PHE A 52 -3.58 -2.39 -7.57
N LYS A 53 -4.04 -3.42 -8.29
CA LYS A 53 -4.53 -4.67 -7.67
C LYS A 53 -3.51 -5.32 -6.75
N ILE A 54 -2.22 -5.19 -7.05
CA ILE A 54 -1.13 -5.72 -6.24
C ILE A 54 -1.13 -5.14 -4.81
N LEU A 55 -1.62 -3.91 -4.62
CA LEU A 55 -1.70 -3.29 -3.29
C LEU A 55 -2.69 -4.02 -2.37
N ASN A 56 -3.69 -4.74 -2.90
CA ASN A 56 -4.62 -5.55 -2.11
C ASN A 56 -3.98 -6.78 -1.46
N THR A 57 -2.75 -7.13 -1.87
CA THR A 57 -1.99 -8.20 -1.22
C THR A 57 -1.40 -7.76 0.12
N LEU A 58 -1.33 -6.45 0.36
CA LEU A 58 -0.86 -5.90 1.62
C LEU A 58 -1.99 -5.94 2.66
N GLN A 59 -1.61 -6.23 3.91
CA GLN A 59 -2.51 -5.96 5.03
C GLN A 59 -2.71 -4.45 5.20
N PRO A 60 -3.86 -3.99 5.70
CA PRO A 60 -4.14 -2.57 5.90
C PRO A 60 -3.06 -1.83 6.68
N ILE A 61 -2.53 -2.45 7.73
CA ILE A 61 -1.46 -1.87 8.55
C ILE A 61 -0.14 -1.74 7.78
N THR A 62 0.16 -2.69 6.90
CA THR A 62 1.36 -2.66 6.07
C THR A 62 1.24 -1.55 5.03
N TYR A 63 0.09 -1.44 4.37
CA TYR A 63 -0.19 -0.35 3.43
C TYR A 63 -0.08 1.03 4.11
N ALA A 64 -0.67 1.20 5.29
CA ALA A 64 -0.56 2.43 6.08
C ALA A 64 0.89 2.77 6.42
N LYS A 65 1.68 1.78 6.87
CA LYS A 65 3.10 1.96 7.17
C LYS A 65 3.90 2.35 5.92
N CYS A 66 3.59 1.81 4.74
CA CYS A 66 4.25 2.21 3.50
C CYS A 66 4.05 3.69 3.17
N LEU A 67 2.85 4.24 3.41
CA LEU A 67 2.55 5.65 3.16
C LEU A 67 3.17 6.58 4.22
N ILE A 68 3.15 6.19 5.50
CA ILE A 68 3.61 7.04 6.61
C ILE A 68 5.12 6.97 6.81
N LEU A 69 5.70 5.76 6.78
CA LEU A 69 7.12 5.52 7.07
C LEU A 69 7.98 5.46 5.80
N GLY A 70 7.34 5.33 4.63
CA GLY A 70 8.00 5.00 3.38
C GLY A 70 8.31 3.49 3.27
N TYR A 71 8.78 3.11 2.09
CA TYR A 71 9.09 1.73 1.74
C TYR A 71 10.43 1.62 1.01
N GLU A 72 10.95 0.40 0.95
CA GLU A 72 12.10 0.02 0.14
C GLU A 72 11.83 -1.34 -0.53
N ILE A 73 12.40 -1.53 -1.72
CA ILE A 73 12.30 -2.80 -2.42
C ILE A 73 13.12 -3.82 -1.64
N LYS A 74 12.53 -4.98 -1.33
CA LYS A 74 13.25 -6.13 -0.78
C LYS A 74 14.44 -6.42 -1.70
N GLY A 75 15.65 -6.17 -1.21
CA GLY A 75 16.86 -6.53 -1.92
C GLY A 75 16.82 -8.01 -2.25
N VAL A 76 16.75 -8.32 -3.53
CA VAL A 76 17.18 -9.63 -4.00
C VAL A 76 18.68 -9.63 -3.70
N ASN A 77 19.14 -10.52 -2.82
CA ASN A 77 20.57 -10.75 -2.66
C ASN A 77 21.14 -11.00 -4.06
N ALA A 78 21.91 -10.03 -4.56
CA ALA A 78 22.76 -10.19 -5.72
C ALA A 78 24.03 -10.94 -5.30
#